data_AF-A0A1Q7QYB6-F1
#
_entry.id   AF-A0A1Q7QYB6-F1
#
_cell.length_a   1.000
_cell.length_b   1.000
_cell.length_c   1.000
_cell.angle_alpha   90.00
_cell.angle_beta   90.00
_cell.angle_gamma   90.00
#
_symmetry.space_group_name_H-M   'P 1'
#
loop_
_entity.id
_entity.type
_entity.pdbx_description
1 polymer ?
#
loop_
_entity_poly.entity_id
_entity_poly.type
_entity_poly.pdbx_seq_one_letter_code
_entity_poly.pdbx_strand_id
1 'polypeptide(L)'
;MDRPRQHGIANSKTVERRIPIDRQLGLSRDLLLDTLAKTAVVAPAHLGKLATAKRNDYTPQFPLRLMRKDFDLILSTAVDLRIEMPVTVAAREWNALQAARNGEEDFSAVISLMEELTQRRRLPPTA
;
A
#
# COMPACT_ATOMS: atom_id res chain seq x y z
N MET A 1 -24.50 -35.01 36.90
CA MET A 1 -25.00 -33.91 36.05
C MET A 1 -23.79 -33.13 35.56
N ASP A 2 -23.43 -33.43 34.32
CA ASP A 2 -22.19 -33.09 33.65
C ASP A 2 -22.36 -31.76 32.90
N ARG A 3 -21.46 -30.79 33.13
CA ARG A 3 -21.44 -29.53 32.36
C ARG A 3 -20.40 -29.67 31.25
N PRO A 4 -20.79 -29.65 29.96
CA PRO A 4 -19.82 -29.81 28.89
C PRO A 4 -18.94 -28.56 28.75
N ARG A 5 -17.64 -28.81 28.64
CA ARG A 5 -16.60 -27.83 28.31
C ARG A 5 -16.45 -27.70 26.79
N GLN A 6 -16.39 -26.43 26.35
CA GLN A 6 -15.61 -25.89 25.23
C GLN A 6 -16.02 -26.28 23.79
N HIS A 7 -16.10 -25.27 22.91
CA HIS A 7 -15.24 -25.07 21.72
C HIS A 7 -15.89 -24.02 20.80
N GLY A 8 -15.83 -22.75 21.22
CA GLY A 8 -16.06 -21.62 20.31
C GLY A 8 -14.76 -21.30 19.59
N ILE A 9 -14.64 -21.81 18.37
CA ILE A 9 -13.55 -21.55 17.42
C ILE A 9 -13.46 -20.05 17.16
N ALA A 10 -12.60 -19.36 17.91
CA ALA A 10 -12.16 -18.02 17.57
C ALA A 10 -11.33 -18.11 16.30
N ASN A 11 -11.93 -17.78 15.15
CA ASN A 11 -11.20 -17.48 13.92
C ASN A 11 -10.43 -16.16 14.10
N SER A 12 -9.43 -16.19 14.98
CA SER A 12 -8.42 -15.16 15.09
C SER A 12 -7.53 -15.32 13.87
N LYS A 13 -7.80 -14.56 12.81
CA LYS A 13 -6.78 -14.34 11.79
C LYS A 13 -5.61 -13.69 12.53
N THR A 14 -4.60 -14.48 12.87
CA THR A 14 -3.35 -14.00 13.44
C THR A 14 -2.75 -13.06 12.41
N VAL A 15 -3.04 -11.77 12.57
CA VAL A 15 -2.44 -10.75 11.72
C VAL A 15 -1.03 -10.56 12.22
N GLU A 16 -0.10 -11.33 11.66
CA GLU A 16 1.31 -11.27 12.01
C GLU A 16 1.83 -9.83 11.89
N ARG A 17 2.54 -9.40 12.94
CA ARG A 17 3.09 -8.04 13.08
C ARG A 17 4.28 -7.89 12.15
N ARG A 18 4.11 -7.15 11.05
CA ARG A 18 5.21 -6.85 10.12
C ARG A 18 5.73 -5.44 10.37
N ILE A 19 7.00 -5.32 10.75
CA ILE A 19 7.71 -4.05 10.91
C ILE A 19 8.23 -3.62 9.52
N PRO A 20 8.13 -2.35 9.10
CA PRO A 20 8.76 -1.88 7.87
C PRO A 20 10.25 -2.23 7.86
N ILE A 21 10.78 -2.64 6.71
CA ILE A 21 12.17 -3.10 6.62
C ILE A 21 13.15 -1.97 6.93
N ASP A 22 12.84 -0.73 6.53
CA ASP A 22 13.64 0.46 6.84
C ASP A 22 13.80 0.64 8.35
N ARG A 23 12.73 0.48 9.14
CA ARG A 23 12.84 0.57 10.60
C ARG A 23 13.52 -0.61 11.25
N GLN A 24 13.37 -1.83 10.72
CA GLN A 24 14.17 -2.96 11.20
C GLN A 24 15.67 -2.71 11.00
N LEU A 25 16.01 -1.93 9.98
CA LEU A 25 17.37 -1.53 9.64
C LEU A 25 17.79 -0.17 10.24
N GLY A 26 16.92 0.51 10.99
CA GLY A 26 17.19 1.84 11.55
C GLY A 26 17.34 2.96 10.50
N LEU A 27 16.86 2.74 9.27
CA LEU A 27 16.93 3.70 8.17
C LEU A 27 15.87 4.79 8.34
N SER A 28 16.27 6.05 8.18
CA SER A 28 15.31 7.15 8.08
C SER A 28 14.54 7.04 6.76
N ARG A 29 13.29 7.48 6.76
CA ARG A 29 12.44 7.56 5.55
C ARG A 29 13.15 8.25 4.40
N ASP A 30 13.77 9.38 4.70
CA ASP A 30 14.47 10.21 3.72
C ASP A 30 15.66 9.46 3.11
N LEU A 31 16.47 8.80 3.95
CA LEU A 31 17.60 8.00 3.48
C LEU A 31 17.13 6.83 2.61
N LEU A 32 16.03 6.17 2.96
CA LEU A 32 15.44 5.09 2.18
C LEU A 32 15.03 5.59 0.78
N LEU A 33 14.20 6.64 0.72
CA LEU A 33 13.69 7.16 -0.55
C LEU A 33 14.82 7.71 -1.43
N ASP A 34 15.80 8.41 -0.84
CA ASP A 34 16.96 8.94 -1.56
C ASP A 34 17.86 7.82 -2.10
N THR A 35 18.00 6.72 -1.36
CA THR A 35 18.79 5.57 -1.79
C THR A 35 18.08 4.83 -2.91
N LEU A 36 16.79 4.55 -2.79
CA LEU A 36 16.00 3.90 -3.84
C LEU A 36 16.03 4.70 -5.15
N ALA A 37 15.93 6.02 -5.07
CA ALA A 37 15.99 6.91 -6.23
C ALA A 37 17.33 6.85 -7.00
N LYS A 38 18.40 6.33 -6.38
CA LYS A 38 19.74 6.18 -7.00
C LYS A 38 19.98 4.78 -7.58
N THR A 39 19.00 3.87 -7.50
CA THR A 39 19.14 2.48 -7.92
C THR A 39 18.35 2.19 -9.21
N ALA A 40 18.73 1.10 -9.89
CA ALA A 40 18.03 0.65 -11.09
C ALA A 40 16.63 0.06 -10.82
N VAL A 41 16.26 -0.20 -9.56
CA VAL A 41 14.93 -0.78 -9.24
C VAL A 41 13.80 0.25 -9.31
N VAL A 42 14.13 1.54 -9.35
CA VAL A 42 13.15 2.63 -9.55
C VAL A 42 13.27 3.12 -10.98
N ALA A 43 12.19 2.97 -11.75
CA ALA A 43 12.15 3.49 -13.11
C ALA A 43 12.27 5.03 -13.11
N PRO A 44 12.94 5.64 -14.11
CA PRO A 44 13.14 7.09 -14.18
C PRO A 44 11.83 7.91 -14.05
N ALA A 45 10.72 7.38 -14.58
CA ALA A 45 9.39 8.00 -14.50
C ALA A 45 8.86 8.15 -13.05
N HIS A 46 9.39 7.38 -12.09
CA HIS A 46 8.97 7.42 -10.69
C HIS A 46 9.84 8.31 -9.80
N LEU A 47 10.98 8.82 -10.29
CA LEU A 47 11.89 9.65 -9.49
C LEU A 47 11.21 10.93 -8.98
N GLY A 48 10.44 11.60 -9.85
CA GLY A 48 9.66 12.77 -9.46
C GLY A 48 8.63 12.47 -8.38
N LYS A 49 8.02 11.28 -8.42
CA LYS A 49 7.02 10.82 -7.45
C LYS A 49 7.62 10.55 -6.08
N LEU A 50 8.83 9.97 -6.02
CA LEU A 50 9.53 9.78 -4.76
C LEU A 50 9.91 11.12 -4.13
N ALA A 51 10.33 12.09 -4.96
CA ALA A 51 10.69 13.42 -4.49
C ALA A 51 9.48 14.19 -3.91
N THR A 52 8.30 14.08 -4.53
CA THR A 52 7.06 14.70 -4.01
C THR A 52 6.54 13.96 -2.78
N ALA A 53 6.57 12.63 -2.78
CA ALA A 53 6.20 11.81 -1.62
C ALA A 53 7.08 12.10 -0.39
N LYS A 54 8.38 12.35 -0.59
CA LYS A 54 9.30 12.76 0.50
C LYS A 54 8.81 14.03 1.21
N ARG A 55 8.19 14.96 0.48
CA ARG A 55 7.59 16.20 1.03
C ARG A 55 6.14 16.05 1.46
N ASN A 56 5.54 14.86 1.35
CA ASN A 56 4.09 14.62 1.49
C ASN A 56 3.24 15.49 0.56
N ASP A 57 3.77 15.79 -0.63
CA ASP A 57 3.10 16.55 -1.67
C ASP A 57 2.53 15.57 -2.70
N TYR A 58 1.20 15.46 -2.73
CA TYR A 58 0.47 14.59 -3.66
C TYR A 58 -0.43 15.38 -4.61
N THR A 59 -0.02 16.61 -4.93
CA THR A 59 -0.66 17.43 -5.95
C THR A 59 -0.77 16.63 -7.26
N PRO A 60 -1.97 16.52 -7.88
CA PRO A 60 -2.19 15.60 -8.98
C PRO A 60 -1.40 15.98 -10.22
N GLN A 61 -0.49 15.10 -10.63
CA GLN A 61 -0.01 15.05 -12.01
C GLN A 61 -0.74 13.94 -12.78
N PHE A 62 -1.06 12.85 -12.08
CA PHE A 62 -1.94 11.81 -12.58
C PHE A 62 -2.82 11.26 -11.43
N PRO A 63 -4.09 11.68 -11.35
CA PRO A 63 -4.93 11.40 -10.19
C PRO A 63 -5.29 9.92 -10.06
N LEU A 64 -5.48 9.48 -8.83
CA LEU A 64 -5.86 8.10 -8.49
C LEU A 64 -7.08 7.59 -9.25
N ARG A 65 -8.10 8.45 -9.46
CA ARG A 65 -9.29 8.11 -10.24
C ARG A 65 -8.97 7.71 -11.68
N LEU A 66 -8.01 8.37 -12.33
CA LEU A 66 -7.58 8.01 -13.68
C LEU A 66 -6.75 6.73 -13.68
N MET A 67 -5.86 6.56 -12.70
CA MET A 67 -5.12 5.31 -12.54
C MET A 67 -6.05 4.11 -12.28
N ARG A 68 -7.14 4.31 -11.53
CA ARG A 68 -8.19 3.28 -11.35
C ARG A 68 -8.82 2.86 -12.67
N LYS A 69 -9.20 3.85 -13.51
CA LYS A 69 -9.74 3.59 -14.85
C LYS A 69 -8.78 2.74 -15.68
N ASP A 70 -7.49 3.07 -15.67
CA ASP A 70 -6.50 2.32 -16.45
C ASP A 70 -6.34 0.89 -15.92
N PHE A 71 -6.34 0.69 -14.60
CA PHE A 71 -6.38 -0.67 -14.02
C PHE A 71 -7.63 -1.45 -14.43
N ASP A 72 -8.82 -0.83 -14.38
CA ASP A 72 -10.07 -1.48 -14.78
C ASP A 72 -10.04 -1.89 -16.26
N LEU A 73 -9.47 -1.05 -17.15
CA LEU A 73 -9.28 -1.38 -18.57
C LEU A 73 -8.31 -2.56 -18.78
N ILE A 74 -7.17 -2.55 -18.09
CA ILE A 74 -6.18 -3.64 -18.17
C ILE A 74 -6.80 -4.95 -17.69
N LEU A 75 -7.47 -4.94 -16.55
CA LEU A 75 -8.05 -6.15 -15.97
C LEU A 75 -9.23 -6.69 -16.78
N SER A 76 -10.07 -5.81 -17.35
CA SER A 76 -11.12 -6.23 -18.29
C SER A 76 -10.52 -6.95 -19.49
N THR A 77 -9.46 -6.39 -20.07
CA THR A 77 -8.77 -7.01 -21.22
C THR A 77 -8.13 -8.34 -20.83
N ALA A 78 -7.55 -8.43 -19.63
CA ALA A 78 -6.95 -9.66 -19.14
C ALA A 78 -7.97 -10.79 -18.97
N VAL A 79 -9.20 -10.46 -18.53
CA VAL A 79 -10.32 -11.41 -18.45
C VAL A 79 -10.66 -11.96 -19.84
N ASP A 80 -10.81 -11.09 -20.84
CA ASP A 80 -11.13 -11.50 -22.22
C ASP A 80 -10.06 -12.42 -22.82
N LEU A 81 -8.79 -12.15 -22.49
CA LEU A 81 -7.63 -12.94 -22.94
C LEU A 81 -7.32 -14.15 -22.06
N ARG A 82 -8.04 -14.35 -20.95
CA ARG A 82 -7.78 -15.40 -19.94
C ARG A 82 -6.35 -15.36 -19.38
N ILE A 83 -5.83 -14.16 -19.14
CA ILE A 83 -4.51 -13.92 -18.55
C ILE A 83 -4.67 -13.52 -17.09
N GLU A 84 -3.91 -14.17 -16.20
CA GLU A 84 -3.86 -13.78 -14.79
C GLU A 84 -2.92 -12.59 -14.57
N MET A 85 -3.40 -11.54 -13.88
CA MET A 85 -2.63 -10.33 -13.61
C MET A 85 -2.57 -10.01 -12.10
N PRO A 86 -2.01 -10.90 -11.25
CA PRO A 86 -2.10 -10.78 -9.79
C PRO A 86 -1.47 -9.50 -9.24
N VAL A 87 -0.38 -9.01 -9.84
CA VAL A 87 0.27 -7.76 -9.43
C VAL A 87 -0.61 -6.55 -9.74
N THR A 88 -1.26 -6.54 -10.91
CA THR A 88 -2.20 -5.47 -11.30
C THR A 88 -3.43 -5.45 -10.41
N VAL A 89 -3.97 -6.63 -10.06
CA VAL A 89 -5.08 -6.73 -9.09
C VAL A 89 -4.66 -6.11 -7.76
N ALA A 90 -3.50 -6.49 -7.21
CA ALA A 90 -3.01 -5.93 -5.95
C ALA A 90 -2.81 -4.40 -6.03
N ALA A 91 -2.23 -3.90 -7.12
CA ALA A 91 -2.02 -2.47 -7.33
C ALA A 91 -3.34 -1.69 -7.41
N ARG A 92 -4.36 -2.25 -8.07
CA ARG A 92 -5.70 -1.68 -8.13
C ARG A 92 -6.36 -1.59 -6.76
N GLU A 93 -6.21 -2.62 -5.91
CA GLU A 93 -6.76 -2.59 -4.55
C GLU A 93 -6.13 -1.48 -3.72
N TRP A 94 -4.82 -1.31 -3.78
CA TRP A 94 -4.12 -0.20 -3.12
C TRP A 94 -4.54 1.17 -3.63
N ASN A 95 -4.72 1.31 -4.95
CA ASN A 95 -5.27 2.52 -5.55
C ASN A 95 -6.68 2.80 -5.03
N ALA A 96 -7.56 1.79 -4.98
CA ALA A 96 -8.93 1.95 -4.52
C ALA A 96 -9.01 2.36 -3.04
N LEU A 97 -8.16 1.78 -2.18
CA LEU A 97 -8.06 2.14 -0.77
C LEU A 97 -7.65 3.61 -0.58
N GLN A 98 -6.67 4.10 -1.34
CA GLN A 98 -6.28 5.51 -1.25
C GLN A 98 -7.33 6.43 -1.88
N ALA A 99 -7.91 6.05 -3.02
CA ALA A 99 -8.93 6.83 -3.71
C ALA A 99 -10.21 7.02 -2.87
N ALA A 100 -10.52 6.08 -1.97
CA ALA A 100 -11.62 6.23 -1.01
C ALA A 100 -11.40 7.38 -0.01
N ARG A 101 -10.16 7.84 0.17
CA ARG A 101 -9.83 9.00 1.01
C ARG A 101 -9.86 10.28 0.18
N ASN A 102 -9.13 10.30 -0.93
CA ASN A 102 -9.09 11.41 -1.87
C ASN A 102 -8.69 10.92 -3.27
N GLY A 103 -9.67 10.78 -4.16
CA GLY A 103 -9.44 10.30 -5.54
C GLY A 103 -8.70 11.26 -6.46
N GLU A 104 -8.54 12.53 -6.04
CA GLU A 104 -7.89 13.58 -6.83
C GLU A 104 -6.43 13.84 -6.40
N GLU A 105 -5.89 13.06 -5.46
CA GLU A 105 -4.45 13.01 -5.23
C GLU A 105 -3.74 12.26 -6.36
N ASP A 106 -2.46 12.59 -6.56
CA ASP A 106 -1.60 11.81 -7.43
C ASP A 106 -1.54 10.34 -7.03
N PHE A 107 -1.43 9.43 -7.99
CA PHE A 107 -1.36 7.99 -7.67
C PHE A 107 -0.20 7.60 -6.75
N SER A 108 0.83 8.45 -6.61
CA SER A 108 1.91 8.24 -5.64
C SER A 108 1.46 8.35 -4.17
N ALA A 109 0.26 8.88 -3.88
CA ALA A 109 -0.30 8.97 -2.52
C ALA A 109 -0.48 7.59 -1.83
N VAL A 110 -0.47 6.51 -2.62
CA VAL A 110 -0.44 5.13 -2.11
C VAL A 110 0.77 4.88 -1.20
N ILE A 111 1.90 5.58 -1.42
CA ILE A 111 3.09 5.52 -0.55
C ILE A 111 2.72 5.96 0.87
N SER A 112 2.00 7.07 1.02
CA SER A 112 1.55 7.58 2.33
C SER A 112 0.65 6.58 3.04
N LEU A 113 -0.29 5.95 2.30
CA LEU A 113 -1.16 4.91 2.85
C LEU A 113 -0.37 3.72 3.40
N MET A 114 0.60 3.22 2.64
CA MET A 114 1.44 2.11 3.07
C MET A 114 2.24 2.45 4.33
N GLU A 115 2.80 3.66 4.39
CA GLU A 115 3.51 4.16 5.58
C GLU A 115 2.58 4.23 6.79
N GLU A 116 1.38 4.78 6.62
CA GLU A 116 0.38 4.95 7.67
C GLU A 116 -0.14 3.63 8.22
N LEU A 117 -0.48 2.66 7.36
CA LEU A 117 -0.97 1.35 7.80
C LEU A 117 0.10 0.60 8.60
N THR A 118 1.36 0.86 8.32
CA THR A 118 2.46 0.27 9.09
C THR A 118 2.73 1.02 10.41
N GLN A 119 2.24 2.25 10.56
CA GLN A 119 2.27 3.03 11.81
C GLN A 119 1.06 2.78 12.72
N ARG A 120 -0.16 2.70 12.17
CA ARG A 120 -1.43 2.53 12.92
C ARG A 120 -1.58 1.17 13.63
N ARG A 121 -0.77 0.17 13.29
CA ARG A 121 -0.70 -1.11 14.03
C ARG A 121 -0.05 -1.02 15.42
N ARG A 122 0.31 0.18 15.87
CA ARG A 122 0.84 0.48 17.20
C ARG A 122 -0.25 1.22 18.03
N LEU A 123 -1.19 0.51 18.66
CA LEU A 123 -1.88 1.06 19.83
C LEU A 123 -0.96 0.91 21.07
N PRO A 124 -0.98 1.87 22.02
CA PRO A 124 -0.04 1.90 23.15
C PRO A 124 -0.33 0.77 24.16
N PRO A 125 0.68 0.33 24.95
CA PRO A 125 0.41 -0.47 26.13
C PRO A 125 -0.49 0.35 27.06
N THR A 126 -1.63 -0.24 27.42
CA THR A 126 -2.45 0.23 28.55
C THR A 126 -1.53 0.35 29.76
N ALA A 127 -1.52 1.53 30.37
CA ALA A 127 -0.76 1.83 31.59
C ALA A 127 -1.11 0.89 32.74
#